data_AF-A0A5J4PGD7-F1
#
_entry.id   AF-A0A5J4PGD7-F1
#
_cell.length_a   1.000
_cell.length_b   1.000
_cell.length_c   1.000
_cell.angle_alpha   90.00
_cell.angle_beta   90.00
_cell.angle_gamma   90.00
#
_symmetry.space_group_name_H-M   'P 1'
#
loop_
_entity.id
_entity.type
_entity.pdbx_description
1 polymer ?
#
loop_
_entity_poly.entity_id
_entity_poly.type
_entity_poly.pdbx_seq_one_letter_code
_entity_poly.pdbx_strand_id
1 'polypeptide(L)'
;YLPMDCMEKIKSSVMENQTLELTRRLFLFSYYCYGISFIDMALLTKKNIIRYNGGDYIVYKRNKTKEAKKVKAIQIKITPEIQSHLNWFAENTILIENYLIPIISRSGYQGEQLYNHIRSRFGRNNKNLKELAKQLDITELTLTSYVSRHTMAMTLQDNQVPREIISQILGHNDLLTTNTYLDSFSSGIIDEAVKVL
;
A
#
# COMPACT_ATOMS: atom_id res chain seq x y z
N TYR A 1 3.22 -15.92 1.24
CA TYR A 1 2.84 -14.65 1.90
C TYR A 1 3.26 -14.72 3.37
N LEU A 2 3.19 -13.64 4.15
CA LEU A 2 3.53 -13.72 5.57
C LEU A 2 2.51 -14.60 6.31
N PRO A 3 2.97 -15.59 7.10
CA PRO A 3 2.13 -16.25 8.08
C PRO A 3 1.49 -15.24 9.04
N MET A 4 0.31 -15.58 9.58
CA MET A 4 -0.48 -14.67 10.40
C MET A 4 0.26 -14.20 11.66
N ASP A 5 0.94 -15.09 12.36
CA ASP A 5 1.78 -14.80 13.52
C ASP A 5 2.91 -13.81 13.18
N CYS A 6 3.57 -13.99 12.03
CA CYS A 6 4.60 -13.07 11.54
C CYS A 6 4.01 -11.70 11.17
N MET A 7 2.82 -11.66 10.58
CA MET A 7 2.14 -10.39 10.29
C MET A 7 1.75 -9.67 11.59
N GLU A 8 1.28 -10.39 12.61
CA GLU A 8 0.97 -9.82 13.92
C GLU A 8 2.21 -9.27 14.63
N LYS A 9 3.38 -9.92 14.49
CA LYS A 9 4.66 -9.36 14.96
C LYS A 9 4.96 -8.01 14.29
N ILE A 10 4.75 -7.88 12.99
CA ILE A 10 4.96 -6.60 12.27
C ILE A 10 3.95 -5.54 12.70
N LYS A 11 2.68 -5.91 12.92
CA LYS A 11 1.62 -4.98 13.37
C LYS A 11 1.89 -4.44 14.77
N SER A 12 2.19 -5.33 15.72
CA SER A 12 2.28 -5.03 17.16
C SER A 12 3.64 -4.49 17.62
N SER A 13 4.72 -4.78 16.89
CA SER A 13 6.05 -4.25 17.23
C SER A 13 6.16 -2.73 17.02
N VAL A 14 7.08 -2.11 17.75
CA VAL A 14 7.57 -0.75 17.49
C VAL A 14 9.08 -0.83 17.50
N MET A 15 9.73 -0.34 16.45
CA MET A 15 11.18 -0.45 16.33
C MET A 15 11.86 0.74 17.02
N GLU A 16 12.86 0.49 17.85
CA GLU A 16 13.68 1.55 18.45
C GLU A 16 14.46 2.34 17.38
N ASN A 17 14.95 1.63 16.35
CA ASN A 17 15.62 2.26 15.23
C ASN A 17 14.61 2.97 14.31
N GLN A 18 14.70 4.30 14.23
CA GLN A 18 13.79 5.13 13.42
C GLN A 18 13.73 4.72 11.93
N THR A 19 14.84 4.24 11.36
CA THR A 19 14.87 3.78 9.96
C THR A 19 14.07 2.49 9.79
N LEU A 20 14.15 1.57 10.75
CA LEU A 20 13.36 0.34 10.74
C LEU A 20 11.90 0.60 11.09
N GLU A 21 11.60 1.52 12.00
CA GLU A 21 10.22 1.92 12.31
C GLU A 21 9.56 2.55 11.09
N LEU A 22 10.25 3.45 10.39
CA LEU A 22 9.77 4.00 9.12
C LEU A 22 9.52 2.88 8.10
N THR A 23 10.46 1.93 7.98
CA THR A 23 10.32 0.80 7.04
C THR A 23 9.12 -0.08 7.38
N ARG A 24 8.90 -0.37 8.66
CA ARG A 24 7.75 -1.13 9.18
C ARG A 24 6.44 -0.39 8.90
N ARG A 25 6.37 0.91 9.17
CA ARG A 25 5.22 1.78 8.89
C ARG A 25 4.90 1.86 7.40
N LEU A 26 5.92 1.96 6.53
CA LEU A 26 5.73 1.93 5.08
C LEU A 26 5.20 0.57 4.59
N PHE A 27 5.67 -0.54 5.19
CA PHE A 27 5.15 -1.88 4.89
C PHE A 27 3.67 -2.02 5.27
N LEU A 28 3.31 -1.62 6.49
CA LEU A 28 1.94 -1.66 6.99
C LEU A 28 1.01 -0.72 6.22
N PHE A 29 1.46 0.50 5.92
CA PHE A 29 0.70 1.40 5.06
C PHE A 29 0.43 0.77 3.69
N SER A 30 1.44 0.12 3.09
CA SER A 30 1.25 -0.62 1.83
C SER A 30 0.23 -1.74 1.97
N TYR A 31 0.29 -2.52 3.06
CA TYR A 31 -0.65 -3.59 3.36
C TYR A 31 -2.10 -3.08 3.46
N TYR A 32 -2.36 -2.10 4.34
CA TYR A 32 -3.69 -1.53 4.56
C TYR A 32 -4.21 -0.78 3.32
N CYS A 33 -3.34 -0.16 2.54
CA CYS A 33 -3.67 0.45 1.25
C CYS A 33 -3.72 -0.59 0.12
N TYR A 34 -4.37 -1.72 0.35
CA TYR A 34 -4.65 -2.77 -0.65
C TYR A 34 -3.39 -3.29 -1.35
N GLY A 35 -2.29 -3.39 -0.61
CA GLY A 35 -1.02 -3.80 -1.19
C GLY A 35 -0.45 -2.80 -2.21
N ILE A 36 -0.73 -1.49 -2.09
CA ILE A 36 -0.21 -0.47 -3.02
C ILE A 36 1.30 -0.65 -3.24
N SER A 37 1.76 -0.50 -4.49
CA SER A 37 3.18 -0.71 -4.79
C SER A 37 4.02 0.41 -4.20
N PHE A 38 5.28 0.13 -3.85
CA PHE A 38 6.19 1.15 -3.31
C PHE A 38 6.29 2.40 -4.21
N ILE A 39 6.28 2.22 -5.54
CA ILE A 39 6.35 3.32 -6.50
C ILE A 39 5.05 4.14 -6.48
N ASP A 40 3.89 3.47 -6.54
CA ASP A 40 2.60 4.17 -6.52
C ASP A 40 2.42 4.94 -5.21
N MET A 41 2.77 4.30 -4.09
CA MET A 41 2.73 4.86 -2.75
C MET A 41 3.62 6.10 -2.62
N ALA A 42 4.84 6.05 -3.17
CA ALA A 42 5.78 7.18 -3.18
C ALA A 42 5.27 8.41 -3.94
N LEU A 43 4.35 8.22 -4.88
CA LEU A 43 3.79 9.27 -5.71
C LEU A 43 2.47 9.84 -5.16
N LEU A 44 1.96 9.31 -4.04
CA LEU A 44 0.74 9.83 -3.42
C LEU A 44 0.97 11.24 -2.87
N THR A 45 0.06 12.13 -3.20
CA THR A 45 0.03 13.52 -2.73
C THR A 45 -1.31 13.87 -2.10
N LYS A 46 -1.41 15.03 -1.44
CA LYS A 46 -2.68 15.56 -0.91
C LYS A 46 -3.80 15.63 -1.95
N LYS A 47 -3.47 15.79 -3.24
CA LYS A 47 -4.46 15.78 -4.35
C LYS A 47 -5.10 14.42 -4.58
N ASN A 48 -4.49 13.35 -4.09
CA ASN A 48 -5.05 12.01 -4.16
C ASN A 48 -6.10 11.75 -3.07
N ILE A 49 -6.24 12.62 -2.07
CA ILE A 49 -7.28 12.48 -1.05
C ILE A 49 -8.56 13.15 -1.58
N ILE A 50 -9.62 12.35 -1.75
CA ILE A 50 -10.92 12.79 -2.22
C ILE A 50 -11.97 12.46 -1.16
N ARG A 51 -12.75 13.46 -0.74
CA ARG A 51 -13.90 13.28 0.16
C ARG A 51 -15.12 12.84 -0.65
N TYR A 52 -15.69 11.70 -0.27
CA TYR A 52 -17.01 11.24 -0.71
C TYR A 52 -17.96 11.18 0.50
N ASN A 53 -19.25 10.89 0.26
CA ASN A 53 -20.26 10.79 1.32
C ASN A 53 -19.90 9.73 2.39
N GLY A 54 -19.08 8.73 2.06
CA GLY A 54 -18.66 7.64 2.95
C GLY A 54 -17.33 7.87 3.70
N GLY A 55 -16.67 9.02 3.52
CA GLY A 55 -15.38 9.33 4.14
C GLY A 55 -14.34 9.88 3.14
N ASP A 56 -13.09 9.97 3.60
CA ASP A 56 -11.95 10.33 2.75
C ASP A 56 -11.35 9.09 2.10
N TYR A 57 -10.96 9.19 0.83
CA TYR A 57 -10.41 8.10 0.03
C TYR A 57 -9.10 8.52 -0.63
N ILE A 58 -8.11 7.64 -0.66
CA ILE A 58 -6.94 7.76 -1.53
C ILE A 58 -7.33 7.24 -2.92
N VAL A 59 -7.32 8.11 -3.91
CA VAL A 59 -7.68 7.81 -5.29
C VAL A 59 -6.47 8.01 -6.20
N TYR A 60 -6.07 6.95 -6.92
CA TYR A 60 -4.93 6.99 -7.83
C TYR A 60 -5.07 6.01 -9.00
N LYS A 61 -4.27 6.22 -10.05
CA LYS A 61 -4.09 5.25 -11.14
C LYS A 61 -2.71 4.61 -11.02
N ARG A 62 -2.63 3.28 -11.17
CA ARG A 62 -1.35 2.56 -11.07
C ARG A 62 -0.37 3.06 -12.11
N ASN A 63 0.84 3.42 -11.68
CA ASN A 63 1.88 3.96 -12.55
C ASN A 63 2.29 3.00 -13.67
N LYS A 64 2.25 1.68 -13.42
CA LYS A 64 2.57 0.64 -14.42
C LYS A 64 1.58 0.64 -15.60
N THR A 65 0.31 0.94 -15.36
CA THR A 65 -0.76 0.74 -16.34
C THR A 65 -1.51 2.02 -16.68
N LYS A 66 -1.17 3.18 -16.09
CA LYS A 66 -1.89 4.44 -16.26
C LYS A 66 -2.10 4.89 -17.72
N GLU A 67 -1.22 4.49 -18.63
CA GLU A 67 -1.27 4.82 -20.06
C GLU A 67 -2.18 3.86 -20.86
N ALA A 68 -2.66 2.77 -20.27
CA ALA A 68 -3.56 1.85 -20.95
C ALA A 68 -4.96 2.47 -21.09
N LYS A 69 -5.64 2.15 -22.21
CA LYS A 69 -7.00 2.60 -22.47
C LYS A 69 -7.96 2.05 -21.39
N LYS A 70 -8.86 2.89 -20.87
CA LYS A 70 -9.91 2.55 -19.89
C LYS A 70 -9.44 2.09 -18.49
N VAL A 71 -8.28 2.56 -18.01
CA VAL A 71 -7.82 2.25 -16.65
C VAL A 71 -8.69 2.94 -15.60
N LYS A 72 -9.39 2.13 -14.79
CA LYS A 72 -10.13 2.61 -13.62
C LYS A 72 -9.16 3.04 -12.52
N ALA A 73 -9.50 4.11 -11.81
CA ALA A 73 -8.76 4.52 -10.62
C ALA A 73 -9.02 3.52 -9.49
N ILE A 74 -7.99 3.21 -8.72
CA ILE A 74 -8.12 2.50 -7.45
C ILE A 74 -8.56 3.53 -6.41
N GLN A 75 -9.55 3.16 -5.61
CA GLN A 75 -10.09 3.98 -4.53
C GLN A 75 -9.91 3.19 -3.23
N ILE A 76 -9.20 3.78 -2.28
CA ILE A 76 -8.89 3.17 -0.99
C ILE A 76 -9.51 4.04 0.08
N LYS A 77 -10.47 3.52 0.82
CA LYS A 77 -11.03 4.25 1.96
C LYS A 77 -9.95 4.49 3.00
N ILE A 78 -9.83 5.71 3.50
CA ILE A 78 -8.95 6.01 4.63
C ILE A 78 -9.63 5.50 5.90
N THR A 79 -9.18 4.33 6.37
CA THR A 79 -9.59 3.74 7.65
C THR A 79 -8.81 4.36 8.81
N PRO A 80 -9.21 4.11 10.08
CA PRO A 80 -8.42 4.56 11.24
C PRO A 80 -6.96 4.09 11.22
N GLU A 81 -6.69 2.88 10.71
CA GLU A 81 -5.34 2.32 10.59
C GLU A 81 -4.51 3.12 9.59
N ILE A 82 -5.07 3.40 8.41
CA ILE A 82 -4.40 4.23 7.39
C ILE A 82 -4.17 5.64 7.92
N GLN A 83 -5.17 6.24 8.56
CA GLN A 83 -5.05 7.58 9.14
C GLN A 83 -3.97 7.64 10.23
N SER A 84 -3.88 6.62 11.08
CA SER A 84 -2.84 6.50 12.12
C SER A 84 -1.44 6.50 11.50
N HIS A 85 -1.22 5.78 10.40
CA HIS A 85 0.05 5.81 9.68
C HIS A 85 0.34 7.18 9.04
N LEU A 86 -0.66 7.83 8.42
CA LEU A 86 -0.50 9.18 7.86
C LEU A 86 -0.12 10.21 8.93
N ASN A 87 -0.79 10.19 10.08
CA ASN A 87 -0.49 11.06 11.21
C ASN A 87 0.93 10.80 11.72
N TRP A 88 1.30 9.54 11.92
CA TRP A 88 2.63 9.17 12.36
C TRP A 88 3.72 9.70 11.40
N PHE A 89 3.52 9.58 10.08
CA PHE A 89 4.46 10.14 9.11
C PHE A 89 4.58 11.66 9.22
N ALA A 90 3.46 12.37 9.39
CA ALA A 90 3.48 13.83 9.52
C ALA A 90 4.17 14.31 10.81
N GLU A 91 4.02 13.55 11.90
CA GLU A 91 4.55 13.89 13.23
C GLU A 91 6.02 13.49 13.41
N ASN A 92 6.45 12.39 12.78
CA ASN A 92 7.74 11.76 13.07
C ASN A 92 8.74 11.86 11.92
N THR A 93 8.37 12.46 10.79
CA THR A 93 9.24 12.57 9.61
C THR A 93 9.11 13.92 8.91
N ILE A 94 10.02 14.22 7.98
CA ILE A 94 9.93 15.41 7.13
C ILE A 94 9.22 15.03 5.84
N LEU A 95 7.97 15.48 5.69
CA LEU A 95 7.22 15.39 4.44
C LEU A 95 7.64 16.52 3.49
N ILE A 96 7.96 16.15 2.25
CA ILE A 96 8.35 17.10 1.21
C ILE A 96 7.11 17.52 0.42
N GLU A 97 6.95 18.83 0.23
CA GLU A 97 5.87 19.42 -0.58
C GLU A 97 4.49 18.89 -0.17
N ASN A 98 3.78 18.26 -1.11
CA ASN A 98 2.44 17.71 -0.90
C ASN A 98 2.41 16.19 -0.84
N TYR A 99 3.57 15.51 -0.77
CA TYR A 99 3.61 14.05 -0.67
C TYR A 99 3.01 13.58 0.66
N LEU A 100 2.23 12.50 0.60
CA LEU A 100 1.57 11.94 1.80
C LEU A 100 2.51 11.13 2.68
N ILE A 101 3.63 10.64 2.13
CA ILE A 101 4.55 9.76 2.81
C ILE A 101 6.02 10.13 2.54
N PRO A 102 6.95 9.85 3.48
CA PRO A 102 8.32 10.36 3.45
C PRO A 102 9.28 9.50 2.60
N ILE A 103 8.86 9.08 1.41
CA ILE A 103 9.76 8.41 0.44
C ILE A 103 10.52 9.46 -0.39
N ILE A 104 9.81 10.49 -0.84
CA ILE A 104 10.43 11.62 -1.53
C ILE A 104 11.07 12.52 -0.48
N SER A 105 12.38 12.72 -0.60
CA SER A 105 13.17 13.44 0.42
C SER A 105 13.96 14.61 -0.19
N ARG A 106 13.63 14.99 -1.42
CA ARG A 106 14.28 16.04 -2.20
C ARG A 106 13.17 16.79 -2.95
N SER A 107 13.08 18.09 -2.72
CA SER A 107 12.10 18.95 -3.40
C SER A 107 12.52 19.21 -4.85
N GLY A 108 11.55 19.43 -5.73
CA GLY A 108 11.78 19.83 -7.12
C GLY A 108 12.23 18.69 -8.05
N TYR A 109 12.40 17.46 -7.56
CA TYR A 109 12.74 16.32 -8.41
C TYR A 109 11.58 15.96 -9.33
N GLN A 110 11.86 15.88 -10.64
CA GLN A 110 10.90 15.54 -11.70
C GLN A 110 11.49 14.52 -12.67
N GLY A 111 10.65 13.90 -13.50
CA GLY A 111 11.08 13.00 -14.58
C GLY A 111 12.06 11.92 -14.13
N GLU A 112 13.19 11.81 -14.82
CA GLU A 112 14.24 10.81 -14.54
C GLU A 112 14.84 10.96 -13.13
N GLN A 113 15.01 12.19 -12.63
CA GLN A 113 15.57 12.43 -11.30
C GLN A 113 14.67 11.85 -10.21
N LEU A 114 13.35 12.10 -10.32
CA LEU A 114 12.36 11.55 -9.41
C LEU A 114 12.32 10.03 -9.48
N TYR A 115 12.35 9.46 -10.69
CA TYR A 115 12.39 8.03 -10.91
C TYR A 115 13.61 7.37 -10.25
N ASN A 116 14.81 7.90 -10.48
CA ASN A 116 16.05 7.39 -9.90
C ASN A 116 16.08 7.53 -8.37
N HIS A 117 15.52 8.62 -7.84
CA HIS A 117 15.35 8.81 -6.40
C HIS A 117 14.46 7.72 -5.79
N ILE A 118 13.27 7.49 -6.36
CA ILE A 118 12.35 6.44 -5.90
C ILE A 118 13.00 5.07 -5.99
N ARG A 119 13.70 4.76 -7.09
CA ARG A 119 14.41 3.48 -7.28
C ARG A 119 15.49 3.25 -6.21
N SER A 120 16.26 4.29 -5.90
CA SER A 120 17.27 4.24 -4.83
C SER A 120 16.63 3.99 -3.46
N ARG A 121 15.52 4.70 -3.16
CA ARG A 121 14.75 4.51 -1.92
C ARG A 121 14.12 3.13 -1.83
N PHE A 122 13.63 2.58 -2.93
CA PHE A 122 13.11 1.21 -3.00
C PHE A 122 14.18 0.17 -2.65
N GLY A 123 15.39 0.32 -3.20
CA GLY A 123 16.51 -0.57 -2.88
C GLY A 123 16.89 -0.52 -1.39
N ARG A 124 16.92 0.68 -0.80
CA ARG A 124 17.16 0.86 0.64
C ARG A 124 16.04 0.26 1.49
N ASN A 125 14.78 0.49 1.12
CA ASN A 125 13.63 -0.06 1.82
C ASN A 125 13.67 -1.59 1.87
N ASN A 126 13.99 -2.26 0.76
CA ASN A 126 14.10 -3.72 0.75
C ASN A 126 15.30 -4.24 1.55
N LYS A 127 16.41 -3.50 1.65
CA LYS A 127 17.50 -3.85 2.57
C LYS A 127 17.03 -3.75 4.03
N ASN A 128 16.34 -2.67 4.36
CA ASN A 128 15.79 -2.46 5.70
C ASN A 128 14.71 -3.49 6.05
N LEU A 129 13.87 -3.92 5.09
CA LEU A 129 12.88 -4.97 5.32
C LEU A 129 13.53 -6.31 5.67
N LYS A 130 14.65 -6.65 5.03
CA LYS A 130 15.44 -7.84 5.42
C LYS A 130 15.98 -7.72 6.83
N GLU A 131 16.41 -6.53 7.24
CA GLU A 131 16.89 -6.30 8.59
C GLU A 131 15.76 -6.32 9.63
N LEU A 132 14.62 -5.71 9.31
CA LEU A 132 13.39 -5.77 10.09
C LEU A 132 12.96 -7.22 10.33
N ALA A 133 13.00 -8.05 9.29
CA ALA A 133 12.66 -9.46 9.40
C ALA A 133 13.58 -10.20 10.38
N LYS A 134 14.89 -9.93 10.36
CA LYS A 134 15.82 -10.51 11.33
C LYS A 134 15.51 -10.07 12.76
N GLN A 135 15.22 -8.78 12.98
CA GLN A 135 14.93 -8.27 14.33
C GLN A 135 13.61 -8.80 14.91
N LEU A 136 12.70 -9.25 14.05
CA LEU A 136 11.41 -9.84 14.45
C LEU A 136 11.41 -11.38 14.39
N ASP A 137 12.58 -12.00 14.16
CA ASP A 137 12.75 -13.44 13.98
C ASP A 137 11.78 -14.03 12.94
N ILE A 138 11.63 -13.34 11.80
CA ILE A 138 10.86 -13.80 10.63
C ILE A 138 11.85 -14.45 9.67
N THR A 139 11.81 -15.78 9.59
CA THR A 139 12.81 -16.59 8.87
C THR A 139 12.22 -17.39 7.71
N GLU A 140 10.90 -17.51 7.67
CA GLU A 140 10.12 -18.31 6.74
C GLU A 140 10.18 -17.75 5.31
N LEU A 141 10.45 -16.45 5.17
CA LEU A 141 10.54 -15.78 3.88
C LEU A 141 11.47 -14.57 3.91
N THR A 142 11.87 -14.14 2.71
CA THR A 142 12.54 -12.84 2.55
C THR A 142 11.51 -11.72 2.51
N LEU A 143 11.49 -10.88 3.55
CA LEU A 143 10.59 -9.73 3.59
C LEU A 143 11.00 -8.69 2.53
N THR A 144 10.08 -8.37 1.63
CA THR A 144 10.25 -7.36 0.59
C THR A 144 8.99 -6.51 0.45
N SER A 145 9.09 -5.38 -0.24
CA SER A 145 7.94 -4.50 -0.44
C SER A 145 6.79 -5.16 -1.24
N TYR A 146 7.05 -6.27 -1.95
CA TYR A 146 6.01 -7.03 -2.64
C TYR A 146 5.21 -7.94 -1.70
N VAL A 147 5.83 -8.35 -0.58
CA VAL A 147 5.22 -9.26 0.39
C VAL A 147 3.99 -8.62 1.04
N SER A 148 3.94 -7.29 1.21
CA SER A 148 2.74 -6.59 1.73
C SER A 148 1.52 -6.86 0.85
N ARG A 149 1.64 -6.70 -0.48
CA ARG A 149 0.56 -6.99 -1.43
C ARG A 149 0.15 -8.44 -1.40
N HIS A 150 1.13 -9.34 -1.46
CA HIS A 150 0.82 -10.76 -1.49
C HIS A 150 0.14 -11.19 -0.18
N THR A 151 0.59 -10.69 0.96
CA THR A 151 -0.02 -10.93 2.27
C THR A 151 -1.43 -10.37 2.33
N MET A 152 -1.65 -9.12 1.92
CA MET A 152 -2.98 -8.52 1.86
C MET A 152 -3.97 -9.38 1.04
N ALA A 153 -3.59 -9.77 -0.18
CA ALA A 153 -4.47 -10.56 -1.03
C ALA A 153 -4.80 -11.94 -0.44
N MET A 154 -3.83 -12.56 0.24
CA MET A 154 -4.03 -13.87 0.87
C MET A 154 -4.84 -13.75 2.16
N THR A 155 -4.67 -12.68 2.95
CA THR A 155 -5.56 -12.41 4.11
C THR A 155 -7.01 -12.27 3.67
N LEU A 156 -7.30 -11.56 2.59
CA LEU A 156 -8.66 -11.48 2.04
C LEU A 156 -9.16 -12.86 1.60
N GLN A 157 -8.32 -13.64 0.93
CA GLN A 157 -8.68 -14.98 0.47
C GLN A 157 -8.98 -15.93 1.63
N ASP A 158 -8.17 -15.93 2.68
CA ASP A 158 -8.34 -16.76 3.87
C ASP A 158 -9.62 -16.38 4.65
N ASN A 159 -10.03 -15.11 4.57
CA ASN A 159 -11.32 -14.62 5.07
C ASN A 159 -12.48 -14.82 4.07
N GLN A 160 -12.32 -15.71 3.09
CA GLN A 160 -13.35 -16.11 2.13
C GLN A 160 -13.90 -14.96 1.27
N VAL A 161 -13.13 -13.88 1.09
CA VAL A 161 -13.51 -12.80 0.17
C VAL A 161 -13.48 -13.33 -1.27
N PRO A 162 -14.55 -13.15 -2.07
CA PRO A 162 -14.60 -13.58 -3.46
C PRO A 162 -13.42 -13.10 -4.30
N ARG A 163 -12.91 -13.98 -5.17
CA ARG A 163 -11.71 -13.73 -6.00
C ARG A 163 -11.89 -12.52 -6.91
N GLU A 164 -13.11 -12.29 -7.38
CA GLU A 164 -13.49 -11.18 -8.23
C GLU A 164 -13.36 -9.84 -7.48
N ILE A 165 -13.74 -9.81 -6.20
CA ILE A 165 -13.58 -8.64 -5.32
C ILE A 165 -12.09 -8.40 -5.06
N ILE A 166 -11.32 -9.43 -4.71
CA ILE A 166 -9.86 -9.33 -4.51
C ILE A 166 -9.17 -8.81 -5.77
N SER A 167 -9.58 -9.29 -6.94
CA SER A 167 -9.04 -8.85 -8.23
C SER A 167 -9.31 -7.36 -8.49
N GLN A 168 -10.52 -6.88 -8.17
CA GLN A 168 -10.86 -5.46 -8.26
C GLN A 168 -10.06 -4.62 -7.27
N ILE A 169 -9.88 -5.08 -6.02
CA ILE A 169 -9.05 -4.43 -4.99
C ILE A 169 -7.59 -4.26 -5.49
N LEU A 170 -7.04 -5.29 -6.14
CA LEU A 170 -5.69 -5.25 -6.73
C LEU A 170 -5.59 -4.39 -8.01
N GLY A 171 -6.72 -3.95 -8.55
CA GLY A 171 -6.79 -3.20 -9.81
C GLY A 171 -6.36 -4.04 -11.01
N HIS A 172 -6.67 -5.34 -11.02
CA HIS A 172 -6.43 -6.22 -12.16
C HIS A 172 -7.57 -6.07 -13.19
N ASN A 173 -7.20 -6.01 -14.46
CA ASN A 173 -8.16 -5.88 -15.57
C ASN A 173 -8.55 -7.25 -16.16
N ASP A 174 -7.84 -8.34 -15.83
CA ASP A 174 -7.96 -9.62 -16.55
C ASP A 174 -9.23 -10.43 -16.23
N LEU A 175 -9.91 -10.20 -15.10
CA LEU A 175 -11.17 -10.91 -14.81
C LEU A 175 -12.41 -10.27 -15.49
N LEU A 176 -12.25 -9.14 -16.19
CA LEU A 176 -13.34 -8.50 -16.94
C LEU A 176 -13.76 -9.28 -18.19
N THR A 177 -13.06 -10.35 -18.58
CA THR A 177 -13.34 -11.12 -19.80
C THR A 177 -14.27 -12.32 -19.62
N THR A 178 -14.82 -12.60 -18.43
CA THR A 178 -15.63 -13.82 -18.24
C THR A 178 -17.01 -13.64 -17.60
N ASN A 179 -17.66 -12.48 -17.76
CA ASN A 179 -19.13 -12.41 -17.94
C ASN A 179 -19.59 -10.95 -18.01
N THR A 180 -20.47 -10.68 -18.97
CA THR A 180 -21.11 -9.40 -19.32
C THR A 180 -22.04 -8.83 -18.22
N TYR A 181 -21.89 -9.22 -16.95
CA TYR A 181 -22.88 -8.94 -15.89
C TYR A 181 -22.33 -8.39 -14.56
N LEU A 182 -21.01 -8.22 -14.39
CA LEU A 182 -20.47 -7.56 -13.20
C LEU A 182 -19.84 -6.23 -13.59
N ASP A 183 -20.68 -5.18 -13.63
CA ASP A 183 -20.19 -3.83 -13.35
C ASP A 183 -19.35 -3.87 -12.07
N SER A 184 -18.29 -3.06 -12.02
CA SER A 184 -17.38 -3.00 -10.86
C SER A 184 -18.16 -2.97 -9.55
N PHE A 185 -17.78 -3.83 -8.59
CA PHE A 185 -18.38 -3.87 -7.26
C PHE A 185 -18.40 -2.46 -6.67
N SER A 186 -19.49 -2.12 -5.98
CA SER A 186 -19.66 -0.82 -5.34
C SER A 186 -18.59 -0.61 -4.27
N SER A 187 -18.26 0.65 -3.96
CA SER A 187 -17.31 0.98 -2.90
C SER A 187 -17.73 0.38 -1.56
N GLY A 188 -19.02 0.30 -1.26
CA GLY A 188 -19.51 -0.33 -0.03
C GLY A 188 -19.16 -1.82 0.10
N ILE A 189 -19.22 -2.59 -0.99
CA ILE A 189 -18.81 -4.01 -0.96
C ILE A 189 -17.31 -4.14 -0.73
N ILE A 190 -16.50 -3.29 -1.37
CA ILE A 190 -15.05 -3.27 -1.16
C ILE A 190 -14.72 -2.85 0.27
N ASP A 191 -15.33 -1.78 0.75
CA ASP A 191 -15.14 -1.23 2.10
C ASP A 191 -15.48 -2.27 3.17
N GLU A 192 -16.48 -3.13 2.93
CA GLU A 192 -16.81 -4.25 3.82
C GLU A 192 -15.76 -5.35 3.76
N ALA A 193 -15.37 -5.79 2.56
CA ALA A 193 -14.43 -6.88 2.36
C ALA A 193 -13.06 -6.62 3.01
N VAL A 194 -12.61 -5.36 3.05
CA VAL A 194 -11.29 -4.99 3.56
C VAL A 194 -11.22 -4.80 5.08
N LYS A 195 -12.34 -4.89 5.80
CA LYS A 195 -12.37 -4.80 7.27
C LYS A 195 -11.64 -5.95 7.98
N VAL A 196 -11.35 -7.02 7.25
CA VAL A 196 -10.62 -8.20 7.75
C VAL A 196 -9.10 -8.04 7.73
N LEU A 197 -8.59 -6.93 7.16
CA LEU A 197 -7.17 -6.56 7.12
C LEU A 197 -6.71 -5.96 8.45
#